data_AF-A0A4P5XYA8-F1
#
_entry.id   AF-A0A4P5XYA8-F1
#
_cell.length_a   1.000
_cell.length_b   1.000
_cell.length_c   1.000
_cell.angle_alpha   90.00
_cell.angle_beta   90.00
_cell.angle_gamma   90.00
#
_symmetry.space_group_name_H-M   'P 1'
#
loop_
_entity.id
_entity.type
_entity.pdbx_description
1 polymer ?
#
loop_
_entity_poly.entity_id
_entity_poly.type
_entity_poly.pdbx_seq_one_letter_code
_entity_poly.pdbx_strand_id
1 'polypeptide(L)'
;MSSQPQTTRRQGMGFSFLLGVAATAGFYALVFFTPLRDTMLYRYTTEHAVEYVIVALFCWGLMDVLLKVAAFPKESLALRHEWLPQRNGREPAANAQALLDLIHSQPQWLQDSKIGKRLTAALGFVTEKGTADDYREHLQYLADLDDENSHSSYGLIRFVSGVSPVLGFLGTVIHFGTALSGISFDDLVERLPGVVSEMGSAFNTTTCALAAAMTMMFSLFVCERIERGIVHAIDRFIERELLNRFEIKDPSILPFLSVVQSANQEALASIDTTLKGQIEIWGRTLDAVFQRFDQRQQHELQSWQVALDVLQQRHQDYDTNLAERMQQSLVMVDDKQEQHLSLIQTTVEKAVAVRDDFAGLARSLETIARGEGKLAETQAVLSDNLRVLRETQQIDEALHGLTAAIHLMTARQSLPVLRGAAAA
;
A
#
# COMPACT_ATOMS: atom_id res chain seq x y z
N MET A 1 11.69 42.29 36.71
CA MET A 1 11.24 43.70 36.77
C MET A 1 11.45 44.33 35.41
N SER A 2 10.45 44.23 34.53
CA SER A 2 10.49 44.74 33.15
C SER A 2 9.65 46.02 33.06
N SER A 3 10.28 47.16 32.76
CA SER A 3 9.66 48.48 32.83
C SER A 3 9.32 49.05 31.45
N GLN A 4 8.17 48.65 30.90
CA GLN A 4 7.54 49.24 29.71
C GLN A 4 6.00 49.16 29.82
N PRO A 5 5.20 50.02 29.13
CA PRO A 5 5.51 51.37 28.68
C PRO A 5 4.37 52.35 29.04
N GLN A 6 4.33 52.88 30.27
CA GLN A 6 3.27 53.83 30.69
C GLN A 6 3.35 55.22 30.04
N THR A 7 4.39 55.50 29.25
CA THR A 7 4.71 56.84 28.71
C THR A 7 3.77 57.29 27.59
N THR A 8 3.44 56.42 26.64
CA THR A 8 2.63 56.76 25.44
C THR A 8 1.19 57.09 25.79
N ARG A 9 0.57 56.36 26.73
CA ARG A 9 -0.83 56.58 27.14
C ARG A 9 -1.04 57.96 27.78
N ARG A 10 -0.03 58.47 28.50
CA ARG A 10 -0.05 59.82 29.11
C ARG A 10 0.09 60.93 28.06
N GLN A 11 0.86 60.69 27.00
CA GLN A 11 1.01 61.61 25.87
C GLN A 11 -0.30 61.73 25.05
N GLY A 12 -0.97 60.60 24.76
CA GLY A 12 -2.21 60.59 23.97
C GLY A 12 -3.33 61.44 24.58
N MET A 13 -3.56 61.33 25.90
CA MET A 13 -4.57 62.14 26.60
C MET A 13 -4.19 63.63 26.66
N GLY A 14 -2.91 63.96 26.82
CA GLY A 14 -2.44 65.35 26.75
C GLY A 14 -2.60 65.96 25.37
N PHE A 15 -2.37 65.18 24.31
CA PHE A 15 -2.56 65.62 22.92
C PHE A 15 -4.03 65.81 22.57
N SER A 16 -4.92 64.87 22.93
CA SER A 16 -6.36 65.04 22.67
C SER A 16 -6.97 66.19 23.48
N PHE A 17 -6.46 66.47 24.68
CA PHE A 17 -6.83 67.66 25.46
C PHE A 17 -6.41 68.96 24.78
N LEU A 18 -5.14 69.08 24.36
CA LEU A 18 -4.65 70.28 23.64
C LEU A 18 -5.43 70.51 22.33
N LEU A 19 -5.71 69.44 21.59
CA LEU A 19 -6.52 69.50 20.37
C LEU A 19 -7.98 69.86 20.67
N GLY A 20 -8.54 69.37 21.78
CA GLY A 20 -9.88 69.72 22.28
C GLY A 20 -10.01 71.20 22.67
N VAL A 21 -9.01 71.75 23.36
CA VAL A 21 -8.93 73.19 23.69
C VAL A 21 -8.84 74.03 22.41
N ALA A 22 -7.97 73.64 21.46
CA ALA A 22 -7.86 74.31 20.16
C ALA A 22 -9.16 74.23 19.34
N ALA A 23 -9.85 73.09 19.35
CA ALA A 23 -11.15 72.90 18.70
C ALA A 23 -12.25 73.75 19.36
N THR A 24 -12.25 73.86 20.69
CA THR A 24 -13.19 74.72 21.45
C THR A 24 -12.96 76.20 21.12
N ALA A 25 -11.69 76.65 21.10
CA ALA A 25 -11.34 78.01 20.71
C ALA A 25 -11.69 78.30 19.24
N GLY A 26 -11.47 77.33 18.34
CA GLY A 26 -11.86 77.42 16.92
C GLY A 26 -13.39 77.46 16.72
N PHE A 27 -14.15 76.69 17.49
CA PHE A 27 -15.61 76.71 17.49
C PHE A 27 -16.14 78.09 17.91
N TYR A 28 -15.70 78.61 19.05
CA TYR A 28 -16.13 79.94 19.49
C TYR A 28 -15.62 81.06 18.58
N ALA A 29 -14.41 80.96 18.02
CA ALA A 29 -13.95 81.89 16.98
C ALA A 29 -14.90 81.88 15.77
N LEU A 30 -15.31 80.72 15.25
CA LEU A 30 -16.29 80.63 14.17
C LEU A 30 -17.62 81.31 14.57
N VAL A 31 -18.16 80.95 15.74
CA VAL A 31 -19.44 81.49 16.27
C VAL A 31 -19.42 83.01 16.45
N PHE A 32 -18.28 83.59 16.87
CA PHE A 32 -18.15 85.04 17.06
C PHE A 32 -17.73 85.82 15.79
N PHE A 33 -16.94 85.26 14.87
CA PHE A 33 -16.42 85.97 13.69
C PHE A 33 -17.27 85.80 12.41
N THR A 34 -18.03 84.72 12.25
CA THR A 34 -19.03 84.61 11.16
C THR A 34 -20.40 85.16 11.59
N PRO A 35 -21.34 85.47 10.66
CA PRO A 35 -22.69 85.97 10.98
C PRO A 35 -23.62 84.85 11.50
N LEU A 36 -23.09 83.99 12.39
CA LEU A 36 -23.83 82.93 13.08
C LEU A 36 -24.53 83.42 14.35
N ARG A 37 -24.32 84.68 14.75
CA ARG A 37 -24.81 85.29 16.00
C ARG A 37 -26.34 85.24 16.14
N ASP A 38 -27.07 85.35 15.02
CA ASP A 38 -28.54 85.28 14.99
C ASP A 38 -29.08 83.86 14.79
N THR A 39 -28.21 82.83 14.80
CA THR A 39 -28.63 81.43 14.63
C THR A 39 -28.90 80.74 15.96
N MET A 40 -29.74 79.69 15.93
CA MET A 40 -29.99 78.83 17.09
C MET A 40 -28.72 78.26 17.72
N LEU A 41 -27.64 78.06 16.93
CA LEU A 41 -26.38 77.54 17.45
C LEU A 41 -25.74 78.50 18.48
N TYR A 42 -25.74 79.82 18.22
CA TYR A 42 -25.27 80.82 19.17
C TYR A 42 -26.10 80.73 20.46
N ARG A 43 -27.43 80.82 20.31
CA ARG A 43 -28.37 80.80 21.44
C ARG A 43 -28.17 79.60 22.38
N TYR A 44 -28.02 78.39 21.83
CA TYR A 44 -27.86 77.17 22.63
C TYR A 44 -26.42 76.94 23.17
N THR A 45 -25.44 77.80 22.86
CA THR A 45 -24.02 77.58 23.23
C THR A 45 -23.31 78.77 23.91
N THR A 46 -23.97 79.93 24.04
CA THR A 46 -23.37 81.13 24.65
C THR A 46 -24.19 81.81 25.76
N GLU A 47 -25.40 81.34 26.09
CA GLU A 47 -26.31 82.00 27.06
C GLU A 47 -25.69 82.10 28.47
N HIS A 48 -25.24 80.99 29.08
CA HIS A 48 -24.61 80.94 30.42
C HIS A 48 -23.33 80.07 30.47
N ALA A 49 -22.61 80.16 31.59
CA ALA A 49 -21.31 79.53 31.82
C ALA A 49 -21.30 77.99 31.72
N VAL A 50 -22.44 77.32 31.91
CA VAL A 50 -22.53 75.85 31.90
C VAL A 50 -22.45 75.32 30.47
N GLU A 51 -23.02 76.04 29.51
CA GLU A 51 -23.02 75.73 28.09
C GLU A 51 -21.58 75.77 27.52
N TYR A 52 -20.76 76.74 27.92
CA TYR A 52 -19.33 76.76 27.58
C TYR A 52 -18.58 75.52 28.10
N VAL A 53 -18.93 75.00 29.29
CA VAL A 53 -18.33 73.76 29.83
C VAL A 53 -18.84 72.53 29.07
N ILE A 54 -20.13 72.46 28.75
CA ILE A 54 -20.72 71.39 27.93
C ILE A 54 -20.05 71.34 26.55
N VAL A 55 -19.92 72.49 25.88
CA VAL A 55 -19.28 72.60 24.55
C VAL A 55 -17.80 72.26 24.63
N ALA A 56 -17.06 72.70 25.64
CA ALA A 56 -15.65 72.34 25.81
C ALA A 56 -15.43 70.83 26.01
N LEU A 57 -16.26 70.19 26.85
CA LEU A 57 -16.23 68.74 27.06
C LEU A 57 -16.64 67.98 25.79
N PHE A 58 -17.63 68.48 25.06
CA PHE A 58 -18.05 67.91 23.77
C PHE A 58 -16.95 68.01 22.71
N CYS A 59 -16.32 69.18 22.54
CA CYS A 59 -15.22 69.37 21.60
C CYS A 59 -14.00 68.49 21.93
N TRP A 60 -13.67 68.31 23.22
CA TRP A 60 -12.61 67.39 23.64
C TRP A 60 -12.96 65.92 23.37
N GLY A 61 -14.17 65.48 23.75
CA GLY A 61 -14.65 64.14 23.47
C GLY A 61 -14.72 63.82 21.97
N LEU A 62 -15.19 64.77 21.17
CA LEU A 62 -15.27 64.67 19.71
C LEU A 62 -13.88 64.54 19.07
N MET A 63 -12.87 65.27 19.58
CA MET A 63 -11.49 65.11 19.10
C MET A 63 -10.89 63.75 19.47
N ASP A 64 -11.18 63.22 20.67
CA ASP A 64 -10.76 61.86 21.05
C ASP A 64 -11.44 60.77 20.18
N VAL A 65 -12.72 60.95 19.83
CA VAL A 65 -13.43 60.13 18.83
C VAL A 65 -12.75 60.20 17.46
N LEU A 66 -12.52 61.41 16.93
CA LEU A 66 -11.96 61.61 15.59
C LEU A 66 -10.55 61.01 15.46
N LEU A 67 -9.72 61.13 16.50
CA LEU A 67 -8.39 60.51 16.53
C LEU A 67 -8.45 58.98 16.50
N LYS A 68 -9.41 58.35 17.20
CA LYS A 68 -9.62 56.88 17.14
C LYS A 68 -10.16 56.45 15.78
N VAL A 69 -11.14 57.16 15.23
CA VAL A 69 -11.71 56.88 13.89
C VAL A 69 -10.64 56.98 12.80
N ALA A 70 -9.72 57.95 12.89
CA ALA A 70 -8.59 58.09 11.99
C ALA A 70 -7.50 56.99 12.14
N ALA A 71 -7.51 56.22 13.23
CA ALA A 71 -6.59 55.10 13.46
C ALA A 71 -7.11 53.78 12.87
N PHE A 72 -8.43 53.53 12.86
CA PHE A 72 -9.01 52.27 12.37
C PHE A 72 -8.58 51.85 10.94
N PRO A 73 -8.41 52.76 9.96
CA PRO A 73 -7.90 52.39 8.63
C PRO A 73 -6.48 51.81 8.67
N LYS A 74 -5.63 52.26 9.61
CA LYS A 74 -4.25 51.76 9.76
C LYS A 74 -4.24 50.36 10.35
N GLU A 75 -5.03 50.12 11.40
CA GLU A 75 -5.22 48.78 11.98
C GLU A 75 -5.83 47.80 10.96
N SER A 76 -6.82 48.25 10.17
CA SER A 76 -7.42 47.42 9.12
C SER A 76 -6.47 47.14 7.95
N LEU A 77 -5.53 48.04 7.66
CA LEU A 77 -4.46 47.79 6.68
C LEU A 77 -3.39 46.83 7.25
N ALA A 78 -2.98 47.02 8.50
CA ALA A 78 -2.04 46.13 9.19
C ALA A 78 -2.58 44.69 9.27
N LEU A 79 -3.89 44.50 9.53
CA LEU A 79 -4.56 43.20 9.51
C LEU A 79 -4.57 42.52 8.12
N ARG A 80 -4.40 43.27 7.02
CA ARG A 80 -4.30 42.73 5.65
C ARG A 80 -2.87 42.39 5.22
N HIS A 81 -1.87 42.70 6.04
CA HIS A 81 -0.47 42.40 5.75
C HIS A 81 -0.17 40.91 5.98
N GLU A 82 0.77 40.35 5.21
CA GLU A 82 1.20 38.96 5.36
C GLU A 82 2.29 38.87 6.44
N TRP A 83 1.86 38.68 7.69
CA TRP A 83 2.71 38.71 8.89
C TRP A 83 3.62 37.49 9.08
N LEU A 84 3.20 36.33 8.59
CA LEU A 84 3.82 35.04 8.89
C LEU A 84 3.92 34.22 7.59
N PRO A 85 5.02 33.47 7.38
CA PRO A 85 5.16 32.59 6.23
C PRO A 85 4.17 31.42 6.30
N GLN A 86 3.82 30.89 5.12
CA GLN A 86 2.88 29.77 4.98
C GLN A 86 3.27 28.57 5.86
N ARG A 87 2.28 27.94 6.49
CA ARG A 87 2.49 26.98 7.57
C ARG A 87 2.87 25.59 7.06
N ASN A 88 4.17 25.31 7.03
CA ASN A 88 4.75 24.03 6.59
C ASN A 88 4.66 22.90 7.65
N GLY A 89 3.48 22.70 8.24
CA GLY A 89 3.22 21.69 9.26
C GLY A 89 3.24 22.23 10.70
N ARG A 90 3.86 21.48 11.61
CA ARG A 90 4.22 21.96 12.97
C ARG A 90 5.71 22.28 12.97
N GLU A 91 6.08 23.34 13.67
CA GLU A 91 7.46 23.83 13.76
C GLU A 91 7.97 23.74 15.21
N PRO A 92 9.26 23.46 15.45
CA PRO A 92 9.82 23.49 16.80
C PRO A 92 9.70 24.89 17.43
N ALA A 93 9.50 24.96 18.75
CA ALA A 93 9.42 26.22 19.50
C ALA A 93 10.63 27.16 19.27
N ALA A 94 11.81 26.61 18.96
CA ALA A 94 13.01 27.38 18.60
C ALA A 94 12.82 28.27 17.35
N ASN A 95 11.87 27.97 16.45
CA ASN A 95 11.57 28.82 15.30
C ASN A 95 10.73 30.06 15.67
N ALA A 96 10.19 30.15 16.89
CA ALA A 96 9.44 31.32 17.35
C ALA A 96 10.30 32.60 17.34
N GLN A 97 11.60 32.50 17.68
CA GLN A 97 12.56 33.59 17.60
C GLN A 97 12.68 34.14 16.17
N ALA A 98 12.82 33.26 15.17
CA ALA A 98 12.95 33.68 13.76
C ALA A 98 11.68 34.37 13.23
N LEU A 99 10.49 33.97 13.71
CA LEU A 99 9.22 34.62 13.40
C LEU A 99 9.09 35.99 14.10
N LEU A 100 9.57 36.09 15.35
CA LEU A 100 9.63 37.33 16.11
C LEU A 100 10.62 38.35 15.48
N ASP A 101 11.78 37.88 15.02
CA ASP A 101 12.74 38.71 14.28
C ASP A 101 12.18 39.19 12.94
N LEU A 102 11.40 38.36 12.23
CA LEU A 102 10.67 38.76 11.02
C LEU A 102 9.67 39.88 11.30
N ILE A 103 8.99 39.85 12.45
CA ILE A 103 8.06 40.92 12.89
C ILE A 103 8.83 42.18 13.29
N HIS A 104 9.94 42.06 14.02
CA HIS A 104 10.83 43.17 14.37
C HIS A 104 11.52 43.81 13.16
N SER A 105 11.59 43.11 12.03
CA SER A 105 12.06 43.68 10.75
C SER A 105 11.01 44.51 10.00
N GLN A 106 9.73 44.44 10.37
CA GLN A 106 8.66 45.21 9.74
C GLN A 106 8.75 46.72 10.08
N PRO A 107 8.15 47.62 9.29
CA PRO A 107 8.08 49.04 9.63
C PRO A 107 7.47 49.31 11.03
N GLN A 108 7.95 50.34 11.73
CA GLN A 108 7.46 50.68 13.08
C GLN A 108 5.93 50.83 13.15
N TRP A 109 5.29 51.41 12.13
CA TRP A 109 3.82 51.55 12.09
C TRP A 109 3.05 50.23 11.98
N LEU A 110 3.71 49.15 11.53
CA LEU A 110 3.20 47.78 11.64
C LEU A 110 3.38 47.27 13.07
N GLN A 111 4.59 47.35 13.61
CA GLN A 111 4.90 46.88 14.97
C GLN A 111 4.01 47.56 16.03
N ASP A 112 3.70 48.84 15.84
CA ASP A 112 2.83 49.62 16.73
C ASP A 112 1.34 49.28 16.65
N SER A 113 0.89 48.54 15.63
CA SER A 113 -0.51 48.10 15.52
C SER A 113 -0.88 47.08 16.60
N LYS A 114 -2.18 46.90 16.87
CA LYS A 114 -2.67 45.88 17.81
C LYS A 114 -2.18 44.48 17.44
N ILE A 115 -2.26 44.13 16.15
CA ILE A 115 -1.81 42.84 15.63
C ILE A 115 -0.29 42.65 15.75
N GLY A 116 0.50 43.69 15.43
CA GLY A 116 1.96 43.65 15.60
C GLY A 116 2.36 43.38 17.06
N LYS A 117 1.84 44.19 17.99
CA LYS A 117 2.07 44.03 19.43
C LYS A 117 1.68 42.65 19.96
N ARG A 118 0.52 42.13 19.56
CA ARG A 118 0.02 40.85 20.06
C ARG A 118 0.74 39.64 19.44
N LEU A 119 1.16 39.71 18.18
CA LEU A 119 2.06 38.71 17.58
C LEU A 119 3.42 38.71 18.28
N THR A 120 4.00 39.89 18.55
CA THR A 120 5.26 40.00 19.31
C THR A 120 5.15 39.39 20.71
N ALA A 121 4.07 39.70 21.46
CA ALA A 121 3.85 39.12 22.78
C ALA A 121 3.65 37.59 22.71
N ALA A 122 2.81 37.11 21.79
CA ALA A 122 2.52 35.69 21.61
C ALA A 122 3.74 34.86 21.18
N LEU A 123 4.65 35.42 20.38
CA LEU A 123 5.89 34.73 19.99
C LEU A 123 6.99 34.89 21.06
N GLY A 124 7.01 36.02 21.77
CA GLY A 124 7.87 36.26 22.92
C GLY A 124 7.66 35.21 24.01
N PHE A 125 6.41 34.88 24.36
CA PHE A 125 6.10 33.83 25.34
C PHE A 125 6.70 32.46 24.98
N VAL A 126 6.54 32.00 23.73
CA VAL A 126 7.11 30.71 23.27
C VAL A 126 8.64 30.76 23.23
N THR A 127 9.21 31.92 22.93
CA THR A 127 10.66 32.16 22.90
C THR A 127 11.27 32.16 24.31
N GLU A 128 10.63 32.83 25.29
CA GLU A 128 11.08 32.90 26.68
C GLU A 128 10.88 31.58 27.44
N LYS A 129 9.75 30.89 27.20
CA LYS A 129 9.43 29.60 27.85
C LYS A 129 10.15 28.41 27.20
N GLY A 130 10.49 28.51 25.92
CA GLY A 130 11.11 27.43 25.14
C GLY A 130 10.17 26.26 24.78
N THR A 131 8.91 26.30 25.23
CA THR A 131 7.87 25.31 24.94
C THR A 131 6.56 25.97 24.54
N ALA A 132 5.65 25.19 23.93
CA ALA A 132 4.29 25.62 23.59
C ALA A 132 3.24 25.20 24.64
N ASP A 133 3.68 24.83 25.85
CA ASP A 133 2.78 24.44 26.93
C ASP A 133 2.01 25.66 27.45
N ASP A 134 0.76 25.47 27.85
CA ASP A 134 -0.18 26.52 28.29
C ASP A 134 -0.42 27.63 27.23
N TYR A 135 0.04 27.45 25.99
CA TYR A 135 0.06 28.52 24.99
C TYR A 135 -1.34 29.01 24.60
N ARG A 136 -2.34 28.11 24.59
CA ARG A 136 -3.75 28.49 24.41
C ARG A 136 -4.22 29.46 25.49
N GLU A 137 -3.88 29.19 26.75
CA GLU A 137 -4.28 30.03 27.88
C GLU A 137 -3.61 31.41 27.79
N HIS A 138 -2.32 31.44 27.42
CA HIS A 138 -1.62 32.72 27.18
C HIS A 138 -2.23 33.51 26.00
N LEU A 139 -2.57 32.86 24.89
CA LEU A 139 -3.24 33.51 23.75
C LEU A 139 -4.63 34.07 24.11
N GLN A 140 -5.34 33.42 25.04
CA GLN A 140 -6.63 33.91 25.56
C GLN A 140 -6.45 35.06 26.56
N TYR A 141 -5.49 34.97 27.48
CA TYR A 141 -5.10 36.08 28.36
C TYR A 141 -4.74 37.34 27.56
N LEU A 142 -4.02 37.21 26.44
CA LEU A 142 -3.75 38.31 25.53
C LEU A 142 -5.00 38.87 24.82
N ALA A 143 -6.05 38.07 24.63
CA ALA A 143 -7.34 38.52 24.09
C ALA A 143 -8.13 39.33 25.12
N ASP A 144 -8.23 38.81 26.34
CA ASP A 144 -8.92 39.47 27.45
C ASP A 144 -8.26 40.81 27.80
N LEU A 145 -6.91 40.86 27.79
CA LEU A 145 -6.12 42.07 27.98
C LEU A 145 -6.27 43.07 26.81
N ASP A 146 -6.49 42.60 25.57
CA ASP A 146 -6.81 43.47 24.42
C ASP A 146 -8.19 44.13 24.59
N ASP A 147 -9.21 43.39 25.07
CA ASP A 147 -10.55 43.94 25.30
C ASP A 147 -10.59 44.88 26.50
N GLU A 148 -9.92 44.57 27.62
CA GLU A 148 -9.79 45.50 28.76
C GLU A 148 -9.09 46.80 28.33
N ASN A 149 -7.99 46.72 27.58
CA ASN A 149 -7.31 47.91 27.06
C ASN A 149 -8.22 48.71 26.10
N SER A 150 -8.97 48.03 25.24
CA SER A 150 -9.92 48.66 24.32
C SER A 150 -11.05 49.36 25.09
N HIS A 151 -11.67 48.68 26.08
CA HIS A 151 -12.66 49.28 26.97
C HIS A 151 -12.09 50.49 27.73
N SER A 152 -10.87 50.38 28.25
CA SER A 152 -10.15 51.43 28.98
C SER A 152 -9.75 52.63 28.09
N SER A 153 -9.66 52.45 26.76
CA SER A 153 -9.40 53.50 25.77
C SER A 153 -10.55 54.51 25.61
N TYR A 154 -11.79 54.10 25.93
CA TYR A 154 -13.00 54.93 25.80
C TYR A 154 -13.41 55.66 27.08
N GLY A 155 -12.59 55.61 28.15
CA GLY A 155 -12.93 56.20 29.46
C GLY A 155 -13.36 57.66 29.41
N LEU A 156 -12.66 58.50 28.62
CA LEU A 156 -13.01 59.92 28.42
C LEU A 156 -14.40 60.09 27.77
N ILE A 157 -14.68 59.31 26.72
CA ILE A 157 -15.94 59.41 25.98
C ILE A 157 -17.13 58.96 26.85
N ARG A 158 -16.97 57.92 27.67
CA ARG A 158 -17.99 57.52 28.67
C ARG A 158 -18.17 58.58 29.75
N PHE A 159 -17.08 59.18 30.24
CA PHE A 159 -17.12 60.28 31.21
C PHE A 159 -17.89 61.49 30.66
N VAL A 160 -17.55 61.99 29.47
CA VAL A 160 -18.27 63.11 28.83
C VAL A 160 -19.75 62.79 28.61
N SER A 161 -20.06 61.59 28.10
CA SER A 161 -21.44 61.15 27.87
C SER A 161 -22.28 61.05 29.14
N GLY A 162 -21.67 60.64 30.27
CA GLY A 162 -22.34 60.53 31.57
C GLY A 162 -22.44 61.85 32.34
N VAL A 163 -21.46 62.74 32.21
CA VAL A 163 -21.44 64.04 32.92
C VAL A 163 -22.27 65.11 32.21
N SER A 164 -22.35 65.10 30.88
CA SER A 164 -23.08 66.14 30.13
C SER A 164 -24.55 66.29 30.56
N PRO A 165 -25.36 65.23 30.75
CA PRO A 165 -26.74 65.38 31.25
C PRO A 165 -26.83 65.97 32.66
N VAL A 166 -25.86 65.67 33.53
CA VAL A 166 -25.79 66.22 34.90
C VAL A 166 -25.47 67.71 34.86
N LEU A 167 -24.59 68.15 33.94
CA LEU A 167 -24.36 69.57 33.66
C LEU A 167 -25.60 70.25 33.07
N GLY A 168 -26.35 69.59 32.18
CA GLY A 168 -27.62 70.12 31.66
C GLY A 168 -28.64 70.41 32.76
N PHE A 169 -28.80 69.47 33.70
CA PHE A 169 -29.64 69.65 34.89
C PHE A 169 -29.12 70.77 35.80
N LEU A 170 -27.80 70.79 36.10
CA LEU A 170 -27.18 71.88 36.87
C LEU A 170 -27.41 73.25 36.21
N GLY A 171 -27.35 73.31 34.88
CA GLY A 171 -27.70 74.47 34.08
C GLY A 171 -29.14 74.94 34.32
N THR A 172 -30.13 74.04 34.27
CA THR A 172 -31.51 74.41 34.60
C THR A 172 -31.67 74.90 36.04
N VAL A 173 -30.99 74.28 37.01
CA VAL A 173 -31.04 74.70 38.42
C VAL A 173 -30.44 76.10 38.60
N ILE A 174 -29.36 76.43 37.88
CA ILE A 174 -28.77 77.77 37.88
C ILE A 174 -29.72 78.80 37.25
N HIS A 175 -30.30 78.51 36.08
CA HIS A 175 -31.25 79.42 35.41
C HIS A 175 -32.52 79.66 36.23
N PHE A 176 -33.12 78.62 36.83
CA PHE A 176 -34.26 78.80 37.73
C PHE A 176 -33.86 79.55 39.01
N GLY A 177 -32.62 79.35 39.47
CA GLY A 177 -32.04 80.07 40.60
C GLY A 177 -31.84 81.56 40.33
N THR A 178 -31.41 81.96 39.13
CA THR A 178 -31.30 83.38 38.74
C THR A 178 -32.68 84.00 38.54
N ALA A 179 -33.54 83.35 37.73
CA ALA A 179 -34.85 83.87 37.35
C ALA A 179 -35.79 84.14 38.52
N LEU A 180 -35.64 83.41 39.63
CA LEU A 180 -36.48 83.54 40.82
C LEU A 180 -35.81 84.33 41.96
N SER A 181 -34.54 84.72 41.82
CA SER A 181 -33.80 85.47 42.84
C SER A 181 -34.19 86.95 42.83
N GLY A 182 -34.60 87.48 43.99
CA GLY A 182 -34.91 88.90 44.14
C GLY A 182 -36.20 89.36 43.45
N ILE A 183 -37.21 88.48 43.33
CA ILE A 183 -38.58 88.82 42.92
C ILE A 183 -39.48 88.86 44.17
N SER A 184 -40.08 90.01 44.46
CA SER A 184 -41.15 90.14 45.45
C SER A 184 -42.47 89.64 44.86
N PHE A 185 -43.43 89.21 45.69
CA PHE A 185 -44.75 88.79 45.20
C PHE A 185 -45.47 89.91 44.43
N ASP A 186 -45.28 91.17 44.82
CA ASP A 186 -45.87 92.34 44.14
C ASP A 186 -45.19 92.65 42.79
N ASP A 187 -43.88 92.38 42.65
CA ASP A 187 -43.11 92.57 41.40
C ASP A 187 -43.42 91.50 40.33
N LEU A 188 -44.02 90.38 40.73
CA LEU A 188 -44.13 89.16 39.93
C LEU A 188 -44.88 89.38 38.62
N VAL A 189 -45.89 90.26 38.60
CA VAL A 189 -46.72 90.53 37.41
C VAL A 189 -45.94 91.28 36.33
N GLU A 190 -45.12 92.27 36.71
CA GLU A 190 -44.28 93.01 35.76
C GLU A 190 -43.07 92.18 35.28
N ARG A 191 -42.51 91.33 36.15
CA ARG A 191 -41.33 90.50 35.83
C ARG A 191 -41.66 89.19 35.12
N LEU A 192 -42.92 88.77 35.07
CA LEU A 192 -43.35 87.49 34.49
C LEU A 192 -42.80 87.22 33.06
N PRO A 193 -42.74 88.20 32.13
CA PRO A 193 -42.18 87.97 30.79
C PRO A 193 -40.67 87.64 30.83
N GLY A 194 -39.93 88.24 31.76
CA GLY A 194 -38.51 87.94 31.98
C GLY A 194 -38.30 86.53 32.52
N VAL A 195 -39.06 86.15 33.55
CA VAL A 195 -39.02 84.79 34.14
C VAL A 195 -39.35 83.71 33.10
N VAL A 196 -40.34 83.95 32.23
CA VAL A 196 -40.67 83.04 31.13
C VAL A 196 -39.54 82.94 30.10
N SER A 197 -38.81 84.04 29.84
CA SER A 197 -37.64 84.03 28.95
C SER A 197 -36.45 83.26 29.54
N GLU A 198 -36.12 83.47 30.82
CA GLU A 198 -35.06 82.71 31.51
C GLU A 198 -35.41 81.22 31.65
N MET A 199 -36.68 80.87 31.90
CA MET A 199 -37.15 79.48 31.85
C MET A 199 -36.95 78.85 30.45
N GLY A 200 -37.12 79.61 29.37
CA GLY A 200 -36.78 79.16 28.02
C GLY A 200 -35.29 78.85 27.84
N SER A 201 -34.42 79.74 28.34
CA SER A 201 -32.96 79.58 28.35
C SER A 201 -32.53 78.33 29.17
N ALA A 202 -33.21 78.06 30.29
CA ALA A 202 -32.99 76.85 31.10
C ALA A 202 -33.17 75.57 30.25
N PHE A 203 -34.27 75.49 29.49
CA PHE A 203 -34.53 74.35 28.61
C PHE A 203 -33.55 74.25 27.43
N ASN A 204 -33.03 75.37 26.91
CA ASN A 204 -31.96 75.36 25.90
C ASN A 204 -30.73 74.61 26.42
N THR A 205 -30.31 74.91 27.66
CA THR A 205 -29.13 74.29 28.28
C THR A 205 -29.25 72.78 28.44
N THR A 206 -30.40 72.28 28.93
CA THR A 206 -30.66 70.83 28.99
C THR A 206 -30.74 70.20 27.60
N THR A 207 -31.32 70.88 26.62
CA THR A 207 -31.37 70.39 25.23
C THR A 207 -29.97 70.27 24.62
N CYS A 208 -29.10 71.26 24.82
CA CYS A 208 -27.70 71.23 24.39
C CYS A 208 -26.93 70.08 25.07
N ALA A 209 -27.07 69.93 26.38
CA ALA A 209 -26.47 68.85 27.16
C ALA A 209 -26.88 67.45 26.69
N LEU A 210 -28.18 67.24 26.45
CA LEU A 210 -28.70 65.96 25.97
C LEU A 210 -28.28 65.68 24.53
N ALA A 211 -28.30 66.68 23.64
CA ALA A 211 -27.79 66.53 22.27
C ALA A 211 -26.32 66.11 22.26
N ALA A 212 -25.46 66.82 23.02
CA ALA A 212 -24.04 66.47 23.17
C ALA A 212 -23.86 65.05 23.71
N ALA A 213 -24.59 64.66 24.77
CA ALA A 213 -24.53 63.33 25.36
C ALA A 213 -24.97 62.23 24.38
N MET A 214 -26.07 62.44 23.64
CA MET A 214 -26.58 61.48 22.65
C MET A 214 -25.62 61.33 21.47
N THR A 215 -25.05 62.42 20.95
CA THR A 215 -24.03 62.36 19.90
C THR A 215 -22.79 61.60 20.39
N MET A 216 -22.28 61.89 21.58
CA MET A 216 -21.11 61.19 22.13
C MET A 216 -21.38 59.70 22.40
N MET A 217 -22.57 59.34 22.89
CA MET A 217 -22.97 57.94 23.09
C MET A 217 -23.13 57.18 21.77
N PHE A 218 -23.66 57.82 20.72
CA PHE A 218 -23.71 57.22 19.38
C PHE A 218 -22.31 57.05 18.78
N SER A 219 -21.44 58.06 18.90
CA SER A 219 -20.04 57.98 18.47
C SER A 219 -19.29 56.85 19.20
N LEU A 220 -19.50 56.69 20.51
CA LEU A 220 -18.96 55.58 21.29
C LEU A 220 -19.40 54.23 20.72
N PHE A 221 -20.70 54.02 20.54
CA PHE A 221 -21.25 52.78 19.99
C PHE A 221 -20.64 52.44 18.64
N VAL A 222 -20.52 53.41 17.72
CA VAL A 222 -19.91 53.21 16.40
C VAL A 222 -18.43 52.84 16.53
N CYS A 223 -17.66 53.55 17.34
CA CYS A 223 -16.23 53.29 17.53
C CYS A 223 -15.98 51.89 18.12
N GLU A 224 -16.65 51.54 19.21
CA GLU A 224 -16.53 50.20 19.81
C GLU A 224 -17.02 49.10 18.85
N ARG A 225 -18.07 49.36 18.05
CA ARG A 225 -18.61 48.39 17.08
C ARG A 225 -17.65 48.10 15.93
N ILE A 226 -16.80 49.07 15.56
CA ILE A 226 -15.70 48.91 14.62
C ILE A 226 -14.51 48.23 15.29
N GLU A 227 -14.08 48.72 16.46
CA GLU A 227 -12.88 48.20 17.15
C GLU A 227 -13.03 46.74 17.58
N ARG A 228 -14.16 46.33 18.16
CA ARG A 228 -14.46 44.91 18.42
C ARG A 228 -14.43 44.06 17.15
N GLY A 229 -14.84 44.64 16.01
CA GLY A 229 -14.77 43.98 14.71
C GLY A 229 -13.32 43.73 14.24
N ILE A 230 -12.41 44.65 14.55
CA ILE A 230 -10.97 44.54 14.27
C ILE A 230 -10.31 43.57 15.25
N VAL A 231 -10.52 43.74 16.57
CA VAL A 231 -9.95 42.87 17.62
C VAL A 231 -10.37 41.41 17.37
N HIS A 232 -11.64 41.12 17.12
CA HIS A 232 -12.07 39.76 16.80
C HIS A 232 -11.54 39.19 15.48
N ALA A 233 -11.10 40.04 14.55
CA ALA A 233 -10.39 39.57 13.35
C ALA A 233 -8.92 39.27 13.64
N ILE A 234 -8.29 39.99 14.58
CA ILE A 234 -6.97 39.68 15.12
C ILE A 234 -7.02 38.38 15.95
N ASP A 235 -8.02 38.21 16.82
CA ASP A 235 -8.27 36.97 17.59
C ASP A 235 -8.26 35.75 16.65
N ARG A 236 -9.11 35.77 15.62
CA ARG A 236 -9.25 34.67 14.66
C ARG A 236 -8.00 34.47 13.79
N PHE A 237 -7.24 35.52 13.48
CA PHE A 237 -5.97 35.40 12.76
C PHE A 237 -4.93 34.69 13.64
N ILE A 238 -4.78 35.13 14.89
CA ILE A 238 -3.81 34.60 15.83
C ILE A 238 -4.14 33.16 16.24
N GLU A 239 -5.42 32.84 16.49
CA GLU A 239 -5.81 31.44 16.75
C GLU A 239 -5.61 30.55 15.52
N ARG A 240 -5.89 31.02 14.30
CA ARG A 240 -5.69 30.22 13.09
C ARG A 240 -4.21 29.94 12.81
N GLU A 241 -3.36 30.96 12.91
CA GLU A 241 -1.94 30.83 12.54
C GLU A 241 -1.09 30.25 13.68
N LEU A 242 -1.19 30.76 14.91
CA LEU A 242 -0.23 30.46 15.99
C LEU A 242 -0.61 29.26 16.86
N LEU A 243 -1.89 29.08 17.21
CA LEU A 243 -2.36 28.06 18.16
C LEU A 243 -1.85 26.64 17.85
N ASN A 244 -1.82 26.28 16.57
CA ASN A 244 -1.40 24.97 16.08
C ASN A 244 -0.09 25.03 15.26
N ARG A 245 0.70 26.11 15.39
CA ARG A 245 1.97 26.27 14.67
C ARG A 245 3.12 25.50 15.33
N PHE A 246 3.16 25.48 16.66
CA PHE A 246 4.29 24.92 17.40
C PHE A 246 4.08 23.46 17.82
N GLU A 247 5.18 22.72 17.93
CA GLU A 247 5.21 21.39 18.55
C GLU A 247 5.04 21.48 20.08
N ILE A 248 3.90 21.01 20.59
CA ILE A 248 3.73 20.70 22.02
C ILE A 248 4.50 19.41 22.29
N LYS A 249 5.66 19.51 22.96
CA LYS A 249 6.48 18.37 23.38
C LYS A 249 6.02 17.85 24.73
N ASP A 250 4.80 17.34 24.77
CA ASP A 250 4.17 16.80 25.99
C ASP A 250 5.08 15.75 26.66
N PRO A 251 5.65 16.04 27.86
CA PRO A 251 6.58 15.13 28.52
C PRO A 251 5.95 13.80 28.93
N SER A 252 4.62 13.73 29.07
CA SER A 252 3.90 12.51 29.45
C SER A 252 3.76 11.51 28.29
N ILE A 253 3.81 11.99 27.06
CA ILE A 253 3.63 11.17 25.84
C ILE A 253 4.96 10.56 25.37
N LEU A 254 6.10 11.18 25.69
CA LEU A 254 7.44 10.68 25.32
C LEU A 254 7.73 9.24 25.81
N PRO A 255 7.45 8.84 27.07
CA PRO A 255 7.59 7.45 27.52
C PRO A 255 6.65 6.48 26.80
N PHE A 256 5.42 6.90 26.48
CA PHE A 256 4.47 6.06 25.76
C PHE A 256 4.93 5.82 24.32
N LEU A 257 5.39 6.87 23.63
CA LEU A 257 5.91 6.76 22.27
C LEU A 257 7.19 5.90 22.20
N SER A 258 8.10 6.01 23.17
CA SER A 258 9.30 5.17 23.19
C SER A 258 8.97 3.69 23.43
N VAL A 259 8.02 3.39 24.32
CA VAL A 259 7.53 2.01 24.55
C VAL A 259 6.81 1.44 23.32
N VAL A 260 5.97 2.24 22.63
CA VAL A 260 5.32 1.82 21.38
C VAL A 260 6.36 1.61 20.27
N GLN A 261 7.37 2.47 20.19
CA GLN A 261 8.45 2.34 19.20
C GLN A 261 9.32 1.10 19.45
N SER A 262 9.69 0.81 20.70
CA SER A 262 10.47 -0.38 21.04
C SER A 262 9.66 -1.67 20.81
N ALA A 263 8.38 -1.70 21.21
CA ALA A 263 7.52 -2.86 20.97
C ALA A 263 7.29 -3.14 19.47
N ASN A 264 7.22 -2.08 18.64
CA ASN A 264 7.08 -2.23 17.19
C ASN A 264 8.41 -2.70 16.54
N GLN A 265 9.56 -2.24 17.02
CA GLN A 265 10.87 -2.75 16.60
C GLN A 265 11.08 -4.22 16.99
N GLU A 266 10.69 -4.60 18.21
CA GLU A 266 10.74 -5.98 18.70
C GLU A 266 9.80 -6.91 17.91
N ALA A 267 8.58 -6.45 17.61
CA ALA A 267 7.66 -7.15 16.72
C ALA A 267 8.24 -7.38 15.32
N LEU A 268 8.82 -6.34 14.70
CA LEU A 268 9.48 -6.45 13.39
C LEU A 268 10.68 -7.41 13.40
N ALA A 269 11.49 -7.39 14.47
CA ALA A 269 12.60 -8.33 14.64
C ALA A 269 12.11 -9.79 14.82
N SER A 270 11.00 -9.99 15.54
CA SER A 270 10.38 -11.31 15.67
C SER A 270 9.84 -11.84 14.33
N ILE A 271 9.28 -10.96 13.50
CA ILE A 271 8.78 -11.28 12.15
C ILE A 271 9.95 -11.68 11.25
N ASP A 272 11.03 -10.89 11.18
CA ASP A 272 12.23 -11.21 10.39
C ASP A 272 12.85 -12.55 10.80
N THR A 273 12.99 -12.79 12.10
CA THR A 273 13.50 -14.06 12.66
C THR A 273 12.61 -15.25 12.29
N THR A 274 11.28 -15.08 12.40
CA THR A 274 10.30 -16.11 12.04
C THR A 274 10.29 -16.39 10.54
N LEU A 275 10.38 -15.36 9.70
CA LEU A 275 10.38 -15.49 8.25
C LEU A 275 11.62 -16.24 7.76
N LYS A 276 12.80 -15.94 8.33
CA LYS A 276 14.05 -16.68 8.07
C LYS A 276 13.92 -18.16 8.42
N GLY A 277 13.36 -18.46 9.61
CA GLY A 277 13.10 -19.85 10.02
C GLY A 277 12.12 -20.58 9.08
N GLN A 278 11.06 -19.92 8.63
CA GLN A 278 10.11 -20.49 7.67
C GLN A 278 10.74 -20.75 6.30
N ILE A 279 11.54 -19.81 5.78
CA ILE A 279 12.27 -19.95 4.52
C ILE A 279 13.26 -21.11 4.58
N GLU A 280 13.99 -21.27 5.70
CA GLU A 280 14.92 -22.39 5.88
C GLU A 280 14.18 -23.75 5.94
N ILE A 281 13.06 -23.82 6.67
CA ILE A 281 12.22 -25.03 6.71
C ILE A 281 11.66 -25.36 5.32
N TRP A 282 11.19 -24.36 4.57
CA TRP A 282 10.71 -24.56 3.20
C TRP A 282 11.82 -25.04 2.26
N GLY A 283 13.03 -24.45 2.33
CA GLY A 283 14.19 -24.88 1.56
C GLY A 283 14.54 -26.35 1.82
N ARG A 284 14.73 -26.73 3.09
CA ARG A 284 14.99 -28.12 3.50
C ARG A 284 13.90 -29.09 3.04
N THR A 285 12.63 -28.65 3.04
CA THR A 285 11.49 -29.46 2.59
C THR A 285 11.48 -29.62 1.06
N LEU A 286 11.81 -28.56 0.33
CA LEU A 286 11.89 -28.55 -1.13
C LEU A 286 13.04 -29.44 -1.63
N ASP A 287 14.22 -29.34 -1.01
CA ASP A 287 15.36 -30.22 -1.28
C ASP A 287 15.02 -31.69 -1.04
N ALA A 288 14.33 -32.01 0.06
CA ALA A 288 13.88 -33.37 0.35
C ALA A 288 12.85 -33.90 -0.67
N VAL A 289 12.06 -33.02 -1.30
CA VAL A 289 11.16 -33.39 -2.41
C VAL A 289 11.96 -33.61 -3.70
N PHE A 290 12.91 -32.73 -4.03
CA PHE A 290 13.76 -32.90 -5.22
C PHE A 290 14.63 -34.17 -5.14
N GLN A 291 15.24 -34.46 -4.00
CA GLN A 291 16.02 -35.69 -3.80
C GLN A 291 15.15 -36.95 -3.96
N ARG A 292 13.91 -36.94 -3.46
CA ARG A 292 12.96 -38.06 -3.67
C ARG A 292 12.52 -38.19 -5.13
N PHE A 293 12.38 -37.07 -5.84
CA PHE A 293 12.06 -37.08 -7.27
C PHE A 293 13.22 -37.64 -8.11
N ASP A 294 14.45 -37.18 -7.87
CA ASP A 294 15.66 -37.67 -8.54
C ASP A 294 15.90 -39.17 -8.25
N GLN A 295 15.83 -39.60 -6.99
CA GLN A 295 15.90 -41.02 -6.62
C GLN A 295 14.85 -41.85 -7.37
N ARG A 296 13.60 -41.36 -7.46
CA ARG A 296 12.54 -42.03 -8.20
C ARG A 296 12.82 -42.07 -9.71
N GLN A 297 13.27 -40.97 -10.30
CA GLN A 297 13.61 -40.89 -11.73
C GLN A 297 14.76 -41.84 -12.08
N GLN A 298 15.78 -41.94 -11.24
CA GLN A 298 16.87 -42.91 -11.38
C GLN A 298 16.37 -44.36 -11.28
N HIS A 299 15.45 -44.65 -10.35
CA HIS A 299 14.88 -45.99 -10.20
C HIS A 299 13.98 -46.37 -11.39
N GLU A 300 13.17 -45.44 -11.90
CA GLU A 300 12.39 -45.64 -13.12
C GLU A 300 13.32 -45.84 -14.32
N LEU A 301 14.37 -45.04 -14.50
CA LEU A 301 15.41 -45.22 -15.54
C LEU A 301 16.09 -46.59 -15.47
N GLN A 302 16.48 -47.06 -14.28
CA GLN A 302 17.05 -48.40 -14.08
C GLN A 302 16.03 -49.49 -14.45
N SER A 303 14.77 -49.35 -14.06
CA SER A 303 13.72 -50.31 -14.43
C SER A 303 13.47 -50.36 -15.94
N TRP A 304 13.54 -49.21 -16.64
CA TRP A 304 13.46 -49.13 -18.10
C TRP A 304 14.68 -49.75 -18.78
N GLN A 305 15.89 -49.56 -18.26
CA GLN A 305 17.10 -50.22 -18.76
C GLN A 305 16.99 -51.74 -18.67
N VAL A 306 16.58 -52.27 -17.51
CA VAL A 306 16.36 -53.72 -17.32
C VAL A 306 15.25 -54.25 -18.24
N ALA A 307 14.14 -53.51 -18.40
CA ALA A 307 13.06 -53.91 -19.29
C ALA A 307 13.48 -53.93 -20.78
N LEU A 308 14.31 -52.97 -21.21
CA LEU A 308 14.87 -52.92 -22.56
C LEU A 308 15.89 -54.03 -22.80
N ASP A 309 16.76 -54.33 -21.83
CA ASP A 309 17.77 -55.40 -21.94
C ASP A 309 17.12 -56.79 -22.01
N VAL A 310 16.11 -57.06 -21.17
CA VAL A 310 15.30 -58.29 -21.24
C VAL A 310 14.54 -58.41 -22.58
N LEU A 311 14.07 -57.29 -23.15
CA LEU A 311 13.42 -57.28 -24.46
C LEU A 311 14.44 -57.56 -25.59
N GLN A 312 15.63 -56.96 -25.52
CA GLN A 312 16.73 -57.20 -26.45
C GLN A 312 17.22 -58.65 -26.40
N GLN A 313 17.41 -59.20 -25.20
CA GLN A 313 17.78 -60.61 -25.01
C GLN A 313 16.70 -61.54 -25.57
N ARG A 314 15.41 -61.29 -25.26
CA ARG A 314 14.29 -62.05 -25.86
C ARG A 314 14.26 -61.95 -27.39
N HIS A 315 14.66 -60.83 -27.98
CA HIS A 315 14.73 -60.68 -29.44
C HIS A 315 15.87 -61.51 -30.04
N GLN A 316 17.04 -61.53 -29.40
CA GLN A 316 18.17 -62.39 -29.78
C GLN A 316 17.84 -63.89 -29.60
N ASP A 317 17.16 -64.27 -28.51
CA ASP A 317 16.65 -65.62 -28.29
C ASP A 317 15.61 -66.01 -29.37
N TYR A 318 14.76 -65.08 -29.79
CA TYR A 318 13.79 -65.33 -30.87
C TYR A 318 14.48 -65.50 -32.22
N ASP A 319 15.45 -64.65 -32.55
CA ASP A 319 16.19 -64.72 -33.82
C ASP A 319 17.03 -66.00 -33.91
N THR A 320 17.67 -66.42 -32.80
CA THR A 320 18.39 -67.70 -32.72
C THR A 320 17.47 -68.92 -32.77
N ASN A 321 16.28 -68.87 -32.16
CA ASN A 321 15.28 -69.96 -32.29
C ASN A 321 14.65 -70.03 -33.68
N LEU A 322 14.36 -68.88 -34.29
CA LEU A 322 13.92 -68.79 -35.69
C LEU A 322 15.00 -69.35 -36.61
N ALA A 323 16.28 -69.05 -36.32
CA ALA A 323 17.42 -69.60 -37.03
C ALA A 323 17.51 -71.13 -36.92
N GLU A 324 17.58 -71.71 -35.71
CA GLU A 324 17.70 -73.17 -35.54
C GLU A 324 16.59 -73.92 -36.30
N ARG A 325 15.35 -73.41 -36.26
CA ARG A 325 14.22 -73.97 -37.03
C ARG A 325 14.40 -73.86 -38.53
N MET A 326 14.88 -72.73 -39.04
CA MET A 326 15.13 -72.51 -40.47
C MET A 326 16.12 -73.55 -41.01
N GLN A 327 17.23 -73.76 -40.31
CA GLN A 327 18.29 -74.68 -40.72
C GLN A 327 17.89 -76.15 -40.51
N GLN A 328 17.19 -76.49 -39.41
CA GLN A 328 16.53 -77.79 -39.25
C GLN A 328 15.56 -78.11 -40.41
N SER A 329 14.84 -77.10 -40.92
CA SER A 329 13.94 -77.27 -42.07
C SER A 329 14.71 -77.48 -43.38
N LEU A 330 15.86 -76.83 -43.57
CA LEU A 330 16.75 -77.07 -44.71
C LEU A 330 17.32 -78.50 -44.67
N VAL A 331 17.80 -78.97 -43.52
CA VAL A 331 18.28 -80.35 -43.33
C VAL A 331 17.17 -81.37 -43.59
N MET A 332 15.93 -81.12 -43.14
CA MET A 332 14.78 -81.98 -43.46
C MET A 332 14.36 -81.94 -44.93
N VAL A 333 14.70 -80.89 -45.69
CA VAL A 333 14.48 -80.83 -47.14
C VAL A 333 15.58 -81.59 -47.88
N ASP A 334 16.83 -81.46 -47.44
CA ASP A 334 18.00 -82.13 -48.02
C ASP A 334 17.93 -83.66 -47.83
N ASP A 335 17.65 -84.14 -46.60
CA ASP A 335 17.44 -85.56 -46.30
C ASP A 335 16.27 -86.16 -47.11
N LYS A 336 15.19 -85.40 -47.32
CA LYS A 336 14.10 -85.80 -48.22
C LYS A 336 14.52 -85.82 -49.68
N GLN A 337 15.37 -84.90 -50.12
CA GLN A 337 15.87 -84.85 -51.49
C GLN A 337 16.80 -86.04 -51.77
N GLU A 338 17.66 -86.42 -50.82
CA GLU A 338 18.51 -87.61 -50.90
C GLU A 338 17.69 -88.92 -50.85
N GLN A 339 16.63 -88.98 -50.03
CA GLN A 339 15.66 -90.08 -50.03
C GLN A 339 14.89 -90.18 -51.37
N HIS A 340 14.52 -89.05 -51.98
CA HIS A 340 13.90 -89.05 -53.31
C HIS A 340 14.87 -89.48 -54.42
N LEU A 341 16.13 -89.02 -54.39
CA LEU A 341 17.17 -89.40 -55.36
C LEU A 341 17.50 -90.90 -55.26
N SER A 342 17.67 -91.43 -54.06
CA SER A 342 17.92 -92.86 -53.83
C SER A 342 16.71 -93.74 -54.19
N LEU A 343 15.47 -93.25 -54.00
CA LEU A 343 14.26 -93.94 -54.50
C LEU A 343 14.20 -93.94 -56.04
N ILE A 344 14.59 -92.85 -56.70
CA ILE A 344 14.70 -92.77 -58.17
C ILE A 344 15.78 -93.74 -58.67
N GLN A 345 16.97 -93.77 -58.05
CA GLN A 345 18.02 -94.72 -58.41
C GLN A 345 17.54 -96.17 -58.22
N THR A 346 16.92 -96.49 -57.07
CA THR A 346 16.40 -97.84 -56.78
C THR A 346 15.30 -98.27 -57.76
N THR A 347 14.49 -97.34 -58.28
CA THR A 347 13.47 -97.65 -59.29
C THR A 347 14.05 -97.79 -60.70
N VAL A 348 15.10 -97.03 -61.04
CA VAL A 348 15.88 -97.24 -62.28
C VAL A 348 16.60 -98.60 -62.24
N GLU A 349 17.27 -98.95 -61.14
CA GLU A 349 17.92 -100.25 -60.95
C GLU A 349 16.93 -101.43 -61.07
N LYS A 350 15.75 -101.31 -60.45
CA LYS A 350 14.67 -102.30 -60.61
C LYS A 350 14.15 -102.38 -62.05
N ALA A 351 14.05 -101.27 -62.77
CA ALA A 351 13.67 -101.29 -64.19
C ALA A 351 14.72 -101.98 -65.08
N VAL A 352 16.01 -101.80 -64.78
CA VAL A 352 17.10 -102.53 -65.45
C VAL A 352 17.07 -104.02 -65.12
N ALA A 353 16.88 -104.39 -63.84
CA ALA A 353 16.75 -105.78 -63.43
C ALA A 353 15.58 -106.49 -64.14
N VAL A 354 14.39 -105.86 -64.17
CA VAL A 354 13.22 -106.40 -64.89
C VAL A 354 13.49 -106.57 -66.39
N ARG A 355 14.19 -105.62 -67.04
CA ARG A 355 14.60 -105.74 -68.45
C ARG A 355 15.49 -106.96 -68.67
N ASP A 356 16.42 -107.21 -67.76
CA ASP A 356 17.42 -108.28 -67.89
C ASP A 356 16.83 -109.65 -67.50
N ASP A 357 15.87 -109.70 -66.58
CA ASP A 357 15.03 -110.89 -66.30
C ASP A 357 14.19 -111.29 -67.52
N PHE A 358 13.57 -110.33 -68.23
CA PHE A 358 12.88 -110.59 -69.50
C PHE A 358 13.85 -111.13 -70.57
N ALA A 359 15.09 -110.63 -70.62
CA ALA A 359 16.13 -111.16 -71.50
C ALA A 359 16.63 -112.55 -71.09
N GLY A 360 16.55 -112.91 -69.80
CA GLY A 360 16.81 -114.26 -69.28
C GLY A 360 15.71 -115.26 -69.65
N LEU A 361 14.45 -114.90 -69.45
CA LEU A 361 13.27 -115.71 -69.80
C LEU A 361 13.23 -116.07 -71.30
N ALA A 362 13.62 -115.14 -72.18
CA ALA A 362 13.73 -115.42 -73.61
C ALA A 362 14.73 -116.56 -73.93
N ARG A 363 15.86 -116.62 -73.22
CA ARG A 363 16.92 -117.63 -73.44
C ARG A 363 16.58 -118.98 -72.84
N SER A 364 15.94 -119.02 -71.67
CA SER A 364 15.56 -120.29 -71.03
C SER A 364 14.50 -121.03 -71.85
N LEU A 365 13.53 -120.32 -72.43
CA LEU A 365 12.55 -120.87 -73.36
C LEU A 365 13.20 -121.48 -74.62
N GLU A 366 14.18 -120.81 -75.24
CA GLU A 366 14.93 -121.37 -76.39
C GLU A 366 15.73 -122.63 -76.00
N THR A 367 16.27 -122.66 -74.78
CA THR A 367 17.13 -123.75 -74.31
C THR A 367 16.33 -125.02 -73.98
N ILE A 368 15.20 -124.88 -73.30
CA ILE A 368 14.33 -126.01 -72.92
C ILE A 368 13.80 -126.73 -74.17
N ALA A 369 13.44 -125.99 -75.22
CA ALA A 369 12.94 -126.54 -76.49
C ALA A 369 13.96 -127.41 -77.26
N ARG A 370 15.25 -127.41 -76.89
CA ARG A 370 16.28 -128.31 -77.45
C ARG A 370 16.64 -129.49 -76.54
N GLY A 371 16.07 -129.60 -75.34
CA GLY A 371 16.54 -130.53 -74.29
C GLY A 371 16.01 -131.96 -74.36
N GLU A 372 14.77 -132.18 -74.82
CA GLU A 372 14.07 -133.46 -74.62
C GLU A 372 14.64 -134.64 -75.43
N GLY A 373 15.42 -134.39 -76.47
CA GLY A 373 15.84 -135.41 -77.44
C GLY A 373 16.83 -136.48 -76.97
N LYS A 374 17.35 -136.42 -75.72
CA LYS A 374 18.53 -137.22 -75.32
C LYS A 374 18.37 -138.19 -74.14
N LEU A 375 17.17 -138.29 -73.54
CA LEU A 375 16.92 -139.24 -72.44
C LEU A 375 16.42 -140.63 -72.90
N ALA A 376 15.95 -140.76 -74.15
CA ALA A 376 15.60 -142.05 -74.74
C ALA A 376 16.83 -142.96 -74.97
N GLU A 377 18.00 -142.38 -75.20
CA GLU A 377 19.26 -143.09 -75.46
C GLU A 377 19.75 -143.86 -74.22
N THR A 378 19.60 -143.28 -73.03
CA THR A 378 19.94 -143.90 -71.74
C THR A 378 19.03 -145.07 -71.34
N GLN A 379 17.85 -145.20 -71.95
CA GLN A 379 16.87 -146.24 -71.60
C GLN A 379 17.25 -147.64 -72.13
N ALA A 380 18.17 -147.74 -73.10
CA ALA A 380 18.61 -149.02 -73.67
C ALA A 380 19.67 -149.76 -72.84
N VAL A 381 20.64 -149.03 -72.28
CA VAL A 381 21.89 -149.63 -71.74
C VAL A 381 21.74 -150.23 -70.34
N LEU A 382 20.80 -149.73 -69.53
CA LEU A 382 20.59 -150.24 -68.17
C LEU A 382 19.85 -151.60 -68.14
N SER A 383 19.06 -151.89 -69.16
CA SER A 383 18.26 -153.13 -69.28
C SER A 383 19.13 -154.38 -69.43
N ASP A 384 20.24 -154.28 -70.18
CA ASP A 384 21.13 -155.42 -70.42
C ASP A 384 21.99 -155.76 -69.19
N ASN A 385 22.42 -154.73 -68.42
CA ASN A 385 23.23 -154.92 -67.21
C ASN A 385 22.47 -155.61 -66.07
N LEU A 386 21.17 -155.31 -65.89
CA LEU A 386 20.34 -155.99 -64.89
C LEU A 386 19.99 -157.44 -65.25
N ARG A 387 20.28 -157.90 -66.48
CA ARG A 387 20.22 -159.32 -66.82
C ARG A 387 21.42 -160.12 -66.29
N VAL A 388 22.58 -159.46 -66.11
CA VAL A 388 23.81 -160.08 -65.59
C VAL A 388 23.79 -160.16 -64.06
N LEU A 389 23.28 -159.13 -63.38
CA LEU A 389 23.21 -159.07 -61.91
C LEU A 389 22.16 -160.00 -61.27
N ARG A 390 21.53 -160.89 -62.05
CA ARG A 390 20.65 -161.97 -61.57
C ARG A 390 21.40 -163.31 -61.41
N GLU A 391 22.65 -163.41 -61.86
CA GLU A 391 23.43 -164.65 -61.86
C GLU A 391 24.62 -164.64 -60.88
N THR A 392 24.76 -163.63 -60.02
CA THR A 392 25.94 -163.47 -59.15
C THR A 392 25.57 -162.96 -57.74
N GLN A 393 25.72 -163.83 -56.73
CA GLN A 393 25.58 -163.57 -55.27
C GLN A 393 24.20 -163.06 -54.79
N GLN A 394 23.39 -163.74 -53.96
CA GLN A 394 23.36 -165.11 -53.41
C GLN A 394 24.51 -165.63 -52.52
N ILE A 395 25.51 -164.80 -52.17
CA ILE A 395 26.60 -165.17 -51.25
C ILE A 395 27.01 -163.90 -50.46
N ASP A 396 27.33 -164.06 -49.17
CA ASP A 396 27.84 -163.07 -48.20
C ASP A 396 26.96 -161.80 -47.99
N GLU A 397 26.14 -161.63 -46.96
CA GLU A 397 25.72 -162.48 -45.81
C GLU A 397 26.81 -163.15 -44.95
N ALA A 398 27.97 -162.51 -44.79
CA ALA A 398 28.97 -162.86 -43.78
C ALA A 398 29.82 -161.65 -43.36
N LEU A 399 30.58 -161.81 -42.27
CA LEU A 399 31.73 -160.97 -41.88
C LEU A 399 31.50 -159.45 -41.88
N HIS A 400 30.86 -158.91 -40.82
CA HIS A 400 31.54 -158.14 -39.75
C HIS A 400 31.98 -156.70 -40.18
N GLY A 401 31.79 -155.63 -39.41
CA GLY A 401 31.56 -155.51 -37.97
C GLY A 401 32.75 -154.83 -37.29
N LEU A 402 32.49 -153.78 -36.49
CA LEU A 402 33.43 -152.89 -35.76
C LEU A 402 34.06 -151.70 -36.55
N THR A 403 34.00 -150.47 -35.96
CA THR A 403 34.90 -149.25 -36.09
C THR A 403 34.25 -147.89 -36.54
N ALA A 404 34.80 -146.75 -36.07
CA ALA A 404 34.70 -145.33 -36.55
C ALA A 404 33.47 -144.41 -36.19
N ALA A 405 33.71 -143.07 -36.09
CA ALA A 405 32.70 -141.99 -35.80
C ALA A 405 33.23 -140.51 -35.96
N ILE A 406 32.32 -139.52 -35.81
CA ILE A 406 32.44 -138.08 -35.38
C ILE A 406 32.83 -136.93 -36.36
N HIS A 407 32.22 -135.73 -36.20
CA HIS A 407 32.52 -134.43 -36.87
C HIS A 407 31.82 -133.21 -36.15
N LEU A 408 32.21 -131.93 -36.38
CA LEU A 408 31.54 -130.71 -35.85
C LEU A 408 31.90 -129.38 -36.61
N MET A 409 31.24 -128.24 -36.30
CA MET A 409 31.51 -126.88 -36.88
C MET A 409 30.93 -125.71 -36.02
N THR A 410 31.31 -124.44 -36.25
CA THR A 410 30.85 -123.19 -35.56
C THR A 410 30.85 -121.92 -36.47
N ALA A 411 30.21 -120.80 -36.06
CA ALA A 411 30.07 -119.54 -36.83
C ALA A 411 30.05 -118.21 -36.00
N ARG A 412 29.96 -117.02 -36.65
CA ARG A 412 30.02 -115.65 -36.05
C ARG A 412 29.19 -114.58 -36.81
N GLN A 413 28.80 -113.49 -36.14
CA GLN A 413 27.75 -112.51 -36.55
C GLN A 413 28.02 -111.01 -36.22
N SER A 414 27.07 -110.12 -36.57
CA SER A 414 26.83 -108.71 -36.08
C SER A 414 27.89 -107.60 -36.30
N LEU A 415 27.52 -106.33 -36.03
CA LEU A 415 28.37 -105.11 -36.05
C LEU A 415 27.50 -103.80 -35.91
N PRO A 416 27.89 -102.61 -36.42
CA PRO A 416 27.54 -101.29 -35.82
C PRO A 416 26.66 -100.32 -36.66
N VAL A 417 26.32 -99.14 -36.11
CA VAL A 417 25.60 -98.01 -36.77
C VAL A 417 26.06 -96.63 -36.20
N LEU A 418 25.75 -95.50 -36.86
CA LEU A 418 26.25 -94.13 -36.56
C LEU A 418 25.20 -93.04 -36.94
N ARG A 419 25.23 -91.86 -36.30
CA ARG A 419 24.52 -90.62 -36.73
C ARG A 419 25.37 -89.36 -36.50
N GLY A 420 25.22 -88.35 -37.35
CA GLY A 420 25.82 -87.00 -37.21
C GLY A 420 24.86 -85.87 -37.65
N ALA A 421 25.26 -84.60 -37.47
CA ALA A 421 24.54 -83.41 -37.95
C ALA A 421 25.43 -82.14 -37.89
N ALA A 422 24.98 -81.06 -38.52
CA ALA A 422 25.26 -79.67 -38.10
C ALA A 422 24.08 -79.14 -37.24
N ALA A 423 24.03 -77.84 -36.90
CA ALA A 423 22.95 -77.29 -36.05
C ALA A 423 22.62 -75.81 -36.35
N ALA A 424 23.67 -74.99 -36.43
CA ALA A 424 23.78 -73.93 -37.43
C ALA A 424 24.79 -74.39 -38.50
#